data_AF-M6Q279-F1
#
_entry.id   AF-M6Q279-F1
#
_cell.length_a   1.000
_cell.length_b   1.000
_cell.length_c   1.000
_cell.angle_alpha   90.00
_cell.angle_beta   90.00
_cell.angle_gamma   90.00
#
_symmetry.space_group_name_H-M   'P 1'
#
loop_
_entity.id
_entity.type
_entity.pdbx_description
1 polymer ?
#
loop_
_entity_poly.entity_id
_entity_poly.type
_entity_poly.pdbx_seq_one_letter_code
_entity_poly.pdbx_strand_id
1 'polypeptide(L)'
;MEIDLNNLSKEHSKILDQIWKNGINDFNQFYDSQILEYSNDLNYLLSGAATRDVYLNRIYESICYLKLLKKIFQEEQVESVKIKNLTIEKMLKADPELKKIRISFSIKKRIQELILIPVAYLLSIYRMIKEFALVRFYICNYDIPNEVILFDSFLIESSFPEGRFNDIYFPGLQELIREKSKVFYLFTILLKKYRVNLLRLKNSNIRFIHRYQFLKLSDLCSAAMKPILILKYLYKKNIIFQSLDIAKSFRYELVRTSVAGSIFDSVLNYRFIYRLKQKNIKIDKFIDWFENQQIDRGYALGLRQFYGNSKYFGCLGSVPIKTQFHLYPTKNELNTKLVPEHLFVIGRNYIPDYTESCKGLKLDTMPAFRYTHLYKEDNISFSNFSKNSGNFKILVTLPIEFSQTLKILKIINNIKILLNSEFSFYLKFHPAYSSQLIEKFLKKNEISDFPILKGNIGDCLSDKQLLISSNSSTCLEALAFGIPVLVVTSNDGITHLSFSENITKEIWGLCYDEGEVLKNILYFSKNYDSDYFQSIGKKIKNENFVKLDSSSLKHFTNLVF
;
A
#
# COMPACT_ATOMS: atom_id res chain seq x y z
N MET A 1 22.83 9.45 -26.32
CA MET A 1 22.59 8.19 -25.58
C MET A 1 21.09 7.90 -25.35
N GLU A 2 20.73 6.64 -25.06
CA GLU A 2 19.36 6.22 -24.69
C GLU A 2 19.18 6.09 -23.17
N ILE A 3 18.12 6.69 -22.61
CA ILE A 3 17.71 6.50 -21.20
C ILE A 3 16.58 5.47 -21.10
N ASP A 4 16.76 4.37 -20.35
CA ASP A 4 15.68 3.42 -20.05
C ASP A 4 15.06 3.67 -18.67
N LEU A 5 13.85 4.23 -18.65
CA LEU A 5 13.12 4.47 -17.39
C LEU A 5 12.66 3.18 -16.69
N ASN A 6 12.77 2.02 -17.35
CA ASN A 6 12.52 0.71 -16.73
C ASN A 6 13.80 0.10 -16.14
N ASN A 7 14.96 0.74 -16.30
CA ASN A 7 16.26 0.24 -15.83
C ASN A 7 17.26 1.40 -15.73
N LEU A 8 17.02 2.29 -14.77
CA LEU A 8 17.88 3.42 -14.51
C LEU A 8 19.25 2.98 -13.99
N SER A 9 20.27 3.78 -14.29
CA SER A 9 21.58 3.66 -13.64
C SER A 9 21.45 3.96 -12.14
N LYS A 10 22.46 3.55 -11.37
CA LYS A 10 22.57 3.88 -9.95
C LYS A 10 22.45 5.38 -9.68
N GLU A 11 23.17 6.20 -10.43
CA GLU A 11 23.16 7.66 -10.24
C GLU A 11 21.82 8.27 -10.62
N HIS A 12 21.21 7.86 -11.73
CA HIS A 12 19.86 8.32 -12.09
C HIS A 12 18.80 7.90 -11.08
N SER A 13 18.92 6.70 -10.48
CA SER A 13 18.00 6.22 -9.45
C SER A 13 18.08 7.08 -8.19
N LYS A 14 19.30 7.45 -7.74
CA LYS A 14 19.50 8.38 -6.61
C LYS A 14 18.88 9.75 -6.88
N ILE A 15 19.09 10.30 -8.08
CA ILE A 15 18.53 11.59 -8.47
C ILE A 15 17.00 11.53 -8.47
N LEU A 16 16.43 10.44 -9.00
CA LEU A 16 14.97 10.25 -9.01
C LEU A 16 14.39 10.16 -7.59
N ASP A 17 15.01 9.41 -6.70
CA ASP A 17 14.60 9.30 -5.28
C ASP A 17 14.60 10.69 -4.60
N GLN A 18 15.63 11.51 -4.87
CA GLN A 18 15.70 12.88 -4.34
C GLN A 18 14.60 13.79 -4.93
N ILE A 19 14.38 13.73 -6.25
CA ILE A 19 13.31 14.49 -6.93
C ILE A 19 11.95 14.13 -6.32
N TRP A 20 11.70 12.84 -6.12
CA TRP A 20 10.45 12.37 -5.52
C TRP A 20 10.28 12.91 -4.11
N LYS A 21 11.27 12.77 -3.22
CA LYS A 21 11.16 13.22 -1.83
C LYS A 21 10.93 14.73 -1.74
N ASN A 22 11.70 15.52 -2.49
CA ASN A 22 11.65 16.98 -2.43
C ASN A 22 10.36 17.54 -3.03
N GLY A 23 9.75 16.86 -3.99
CA GLY A 23 8.55 17.36 -4.69
C GLY A 23 7.21 17.06 -4.01
N ILE A 24 7.17 16.25 -2.93
CA ILE A 24 5.91 15.79 -2.32
C ILE A 24 5.07 16.98 -1.84
N ASN A 25 5.71 17.94 -1.15
CA ASN A 25 5.01 19.10 -0.60
C ASN A 25 4.46 19.99 -1.71
N ASP A 26 5.25 20.26 -2.76
CA ASP A 26 4.78 21.01 -3.94
C ASP A 26 3.60 20.32 -4.61
N PHE A 27 3.64 18.99 -4.75
CA PHE A 27 2.57 18.24 -5.36
C PHE A 27 1.30 18.23 -4.50
N ASN A 28 1.43 18.11 -3.18
CA ASN A 28 0.29 18.21 -2.26
C ASN A 28 -0.36 19.60 -2.34
N GLN A 29 0.42 20.68 -2.40
CA GLN A 29 -0.09 22.04 -2.58
C GLN A 29 -0.78 22.23 -3.94
N PHE A 30 -0.20 21.70 -5.01
CA PHE A 30 -0.81 21.69 -6.33
C PHE A 30 -2.13 20.90 -6.32
N TYR A 31 -2.15 19.72 -5.72
CA TYR A 31 -3.34 18.90 -5.60
C TYR A 31 -4.44 19.65 -4.84
N ASP A 32 -4.12 20.24 -3.69
CA ASP A 32 -5.07 21.00 -2.88
C ASP A 32 -5.65 22.22 -3.61
N SER A 33 -4.83 22.93 -4.39
CA SER A 33 -5.21 24.19 -5.05
C SER A 33 -5.81 24.04 -6.45
N GLN A 34 -5.41 23.03 -7.22
CA GLN A 34 -5.78 22.89 -8.65
C GLN A 34 -6.65 21.67 -8.92
N ILE A 35 -6.51 20.60 -8.13
CA ILE A 35 -7.28 19.37 -8.30
C ILE A 35 -8.51 19.42 -7.40
N LEU A 36 -8.34 19.73 -6.11
CA LEU A 36 -9.45 19.80 -5.15
C LEU A 36 -10.28 21.08 -5.21
N GLU A 37 -9.95 22.06 -6.04
CA GLU A 37 -10.77 23.26 -6.26
C GLU A 37 -12.22 22.94 -6.68
N TYR A 38 -12.45 21.77 -7.30
CA TYR A 38 -13.78 21.25 -7.63
C TYR A 38 -14.41 20.40 -6.52
N SER A 39 -14.12 20.67 -5.25
CA SER A 39 -14.56 19.88 -4.08
C SER A 39 -16.09 19.76 -3.89
N ASN A 40 -16.86 20.48 -4.70
CA ASN A 40 -18.32 20.43 -4.67
C ASN A 40 -18.90 19.46 -5.70
N ASP A 41 -18.13 18.99 -6.69
CA ASP A 41 -18.62 18.00 -7.66
C ASP A 41 -18.33 16.57 -7.19
N LEU A 42 -19.38 15.90 -6.70
CA LEU A 42 -19.34 14.50 -6.27
C LEU A 42 -18.79 13.55 -7.34
N ASN A 43 -19.15 13.76 -8.61
CA ASN A 43 -18.67 12.90 -9.69
C ASN A 43 -17.18 13.10 -9.94
N TYR A 44 -16.65 14.30 -9.71
CA TYR A 44 -15.22 14.53 -9.79
C TYR A 44 -14.48 13.89 -8.62
N LEU A 45 -14.98 14.05 -7.39
CA LEU A 45 -14.35 13.52 -6.18
C LEU A 45 -14.34 11.97 -6.12
N LEU A 46 -15.33 11.33 -6.71
CA LEU A 46 -15.37 9.87 -6.89
C LEU A 46 -14.56 9.38 -8.12
N SER A 47 -13.73 10.23 -8.73
CA SER A 47 -12.87 9.86 -9.88
C SER A 47 -11.42 9.67 -9.45
N GLY A 48 -10.64 8.91 -10.23
CA GLY A 48 -9.23 8.66 -9.94
C GLY A 48 -8.31 9.87 -10.21
N ALA A 49 -8.86 10.94 -10.77
CA ALA A 49 -8.17 12.20 -10.92
C ALA A 49 -8.16 13.04 -9.63
N ALA A 50 -9.15 12.82 -8.77
CA ALA A 50 -9.26 13.51 -7.49
C ALA A 50 -8.53 12.78 -6.37
N THR A 51 -7.68 11.79 -6.63
CA THR A 51 -6.91 11.09 -5.58
C THR A 51 -5.41 11.29 -5.73
N ARG A 52 -4.72 11.24 -4.59
CA ARG A 52 -3.25 11.20 -4.49
C ARG A 52 -2.69 9.78 -4.44
N ASP A 53 -3.56 8.77 -4.40
CA ASP A 53 -3.19 7.35 -4.39
C ASP A 53 -2.18 7.04 -5.50
N VAL A 54 -0.94 6.76 -5.08
CA VAL A 54 0.21 6.54 -5.96
C VAL A 54 0.12 5.23 -6.73
N TYR A 55 -0.73 4.30 -6.27
CA TYR A 55 -0.98 3.03 -6.95
C TYR A 55 -2.04 3.20 -8.04
N LEU A 56 -2.97 4.13 -7.85
CA LEU A 56 -4.01 4.42 -8.83
C LEU A 56 -3.58 5.45 -9.86
N ASN A 57 -2.93 6.55 -9.47
CA ASN A 57 -2.66 7.72 -10.31
C ASN A 57 -1.16 7.90 -10.58
N ARG A 58 -0.79 8.02 -11.86
CA ARG A 58 0.61 8.06 -12.30
C ARG A 58 1.16 9.46 -12.56
N ILE A 59 0.38 10.51 -12.29
CA ILE A 59 0.77 11.89 -12.64
C ILE A 59 2.04 12.31 -11.91
N TYR A 60 2.11 12.11 -10.59
CA TYR A 60 3.27 12.54 -9.82
C TYR A 60 4.55 11.78 -10.20
N GLU A 61 4.46 10.45 -10.38
CA GLU A 61 5.56 9.64 -10.88
C GLU A 61 6.05 10.13 -12.25
N SER A 62 5.12 10.45 -13.15
CA SER A 62 5.45 10.95 -14.49
C SER A 62 6.12 12.33 -14.43
N ILE A 63 5.67 13.22 -13.53
CA ILE A 63 6.32 14.52 -13.27
C ILE A 63 7.76 14.32 -12.80
N CYS A 64 7.99 13.37 -11.88
CA CYS A 64 9.33 13.07 -11.37
C CYS A 64 10.26 12.58 -12.48
N TYR A 65 9.78 11.71 -13.36
CA TYR A 65 10.55 11.27 -14.54
C TYR A 65 10.87 12.41 -15.50
N LEU A 66 9.95 13.34 -15.73
CA LEU A 66 10.23 14.52 -16.55
C LEU A 66 11.30 15.41 -15.92
N LYS A 67 11.20 15.65 -14.61
CA LYS A 67 12.23 16.41 -13.87
C LYS A 67 13.60 15.74 -13.93
N LEU A 68 13.65 14.40 -13.83
CA LEU A 68 14.89 13.63 -14.00
C LEU A 68 15.46 13.84 -15.41
N LEU A 69 14.64 13.68 -16.44
CA LEU A 69 15.07 13.85 -17.83
C LEU A 69 15.57 15.27 -18.11
N LYS A 70 14.95 16.31 -17.52
CA LYS A 70 15.45 17.69 -17.63
C LYS A 70 16.84 17.85 -17.03
N LYS A 71 17.10 17.26 -15.84
CA LYS A 71 18.43 17.30 -15.22
C LYS A 71 19.47 16.60 -16.10
N ILE A 72 19.17 15.39 -16.58
CA ILE A 72 20.07 14.64 -17.46
C ILE A 72 20.33 15.42 -18.75
N PHE A 73 19.30 16.00 -19.36
CA PHE A 73 19.42 16.75 -20.61
C PHE A 73 20.29 18.02 -20.50
N GLN A 74 20.47 18.57 -19.29
CA GLN A 74 21.35 19.71 -19.05
C GLN A 74 22.83 19.31 -19.04
N GLU A 75 23.14 18.06 -18.67
CA GLU A 75 24.50 17.57 -18.46
C GLU A 75 24.96 16.66 -19.61
N GLU A 76 24.02 15.98 -20.27
CA GLU A 76 24.28 14.89 -21.21
C GLU A 76 23.41 15.00 -22.48
N GLN A 77 23.93 14.52 -23.61
CA GLN A 77 23.17 14.45 -24.86
C GLN A 77 22.23 13.23 -24.88
N VAL A 78 20.95 13.46 -24.65
CA VAL A 78 19.89 12.43 -24.68
C VAL A 78 19.25 12.36 -26.06
N GLU A 79 19.46 11.26 -26.78
CA GLU A 79 18.90 11.04 -28.12
C GLU A 79 17.50 10.39 -28.05
N SER A 80 17.37 9.39 -27.17
CA SER A 80 16.11 8.66 -26.99
C SER A 80 15.83 8.35 -25.52
N VAL A 81 14.55 8.15 -25.22
CA VAL A 81 14.08 7.69 -23.92
C VAL A 81 13.10 6.54 -24.08
N LYS A 82 13.38 5.43 -23.41
CA LYS A 82 12.48 4.31 -23.28
C LYS A 82 11.58 4.50 -22.06
N ILE A 83 10.30 4.75 -22.33
CA ILE A 83 9.32 5.14 -21.32
C ILE A 83 8.59 3.94 -20.69
N LYS A 84 7.97 4.16 -19.53
CA LYS A 84 7.20 3.13 -18.80
C LYS A 84 5.73 3.04 -19.22
N ASN A 85 5.11 4.18 -19.51
CA ASN A 85 3.66 4.29 -19.75
C ASN A 85 3.31 5.50 -20.64
N LEU A 86 2.08 5.54 -21.16
CA LEU A 86 1.59 6.61 -22.03
C LEU A 86 1.39 7.97 -21.33
N THR A 87 1.35 8.00 -20.00
CA THR A 87 1.23 9.23 -19.20
C THR A 87 2.51 10.06 -19.29
N ILE A 88 3.67 9.41 -19.24
CA ILE A 88 4.98 10.03 -19.48
C ILE A 88 5.07 10.53 -20.92
N GLU A 89 4.66 9.73 -21.92
CA GLU A 89 4.70 10.15 -23.33
C GLU A 89 3.94 11.45 -23.58
N LYS A 90 2.73 11.56 -23.04
CA LYS A 90 1.86 12.72 -23.22
C LYS A 90 2.46 13.98 -22.62
N MET A 91 3.15 13.85 -21.49
CA MET A 91 3.87 14.93 -20.81
C MET A 91 5.13 15.33 -21.60
N LEU A 92 5.94 14.36 -22.06
CA LEU A 92 7.12 14.63 -22.89
C LEU A 92 6.77 15.38 -24.17
N LYS A 93 5.69 15.00 -24.85
CA LYS A 93 5.22 15.66 -26.07
C LYS A 93 4.65 17.07 -25.82
N ALA A 94 4.29 17.39 -24.58
CA ALA A 94 3.81 18.72 -24.20
C ALA A 94 4.95 19.65 -23.79
N ASP A 95 6.09 19.10 -23.34
CA ASP A 95 7.22 19.90 -22.86
C ASP A 95 8.08 20.47 -24.02
N PRO A 96 8.31 21.79 -24.09
CA PRO A 96 9.05 22.43 -25.19
C PRO A 96 10.50 21.96 -25.36
N GLU A 97 11.17 21.62 -24.25
CA GLU A 97 12.58 21.20 -24.23
C GLU A 97 12.68 19.72 -24.59
N LEU A 98 11.86 18.88 -23.94
CA LEU A 98 11.95 17.43 -24.05
C LEU A 98 11.22 16.83 -25.27
N LYS A 99 10.32 17.58 -25.94
CA LYS A 99 9.56 17.08 -27.11
C LYS A 99 10.43 16.59 -28.28
N LYS A 100 11.71 17.02 -28.32
CA LYS A 100 12.67 16.65 -29.37
C LYS A 100 13.27 15.25 -29.15
N ILE A 101 13.22 14.73 -27.93
CA ILE A 101 13.79 13.43 -27.59
C ILE A 101 12.98 12.32 -28.27
N ARG A 102 13.65 11.38 -28.92
CA ARG A 102 13.00 10.24 -29.56
C ARG A 102 12.40 9.32 -28.49
N ILE A 103 11.10 9.09 -28.55
CA ILE A 103 10.41 8.23 -27.58
C ILE A 103 10.45 6.78 -28.07
N SER A 104 11.05 5.90 -27.28
CA SER A 104 11.04 4.45 -27.45
C SER A 104 9.93 3.84 -26.58
N PHE A 105 8.87 3.33 -27.20
CA PHE A 105 7.81 2.62 -26.49
C PHE A 105 7.30 1.47 -27.35
N SER A 106 7.32 0.26 -26.80
CA SER A 106 6.89 -0.94 -27.53
C SER A 106 5.45 -0.78 -28.02
N ILE A 107 5.23 -1.01 -29.32
CA ILE A 107 3.90 -1.02 -29.94
C ILE A 107 2.97 -1.99 -29.21
N LYS A 108 3.49 -3.15 -28.81
CA LYS A 108 2.75 -4.13 -27.99
C LYS A 108 2.30 -3.52 -26.66
N LYS A 109 3.19 -2.82 -25.94
CA LYS A 109 2.84 -2.14 -24.66
C LYS A 109 1.81 -1.02 -24.88
N ARG A 110 1.94 -0.23 -25.95
CA ARG A 110 0.98 0.81 -26.31
C ARG A 110 -0.41 0.22 -26.56
N ILE A 111 -0.50 -0.82 -27.38
CA ILE A 111 -1.75 -1.52 -27.67
C ILE A 111 -2.33 -2.11 -26.37
N GLN A 112 -1.49 -2.72 -25.53
CA GLN A 112 -1.90 -3.23 -24.22
C GLN A 112 -2.51 -2.14 -23.34
N GLU A 113 -1.86 -0.97 -23.16
CA GLU A 113 -2.42 0.10 -22.31
C GLU A 113 -3.75 0.63 -22.83
N LEU A 114 -3.97 0.65 -24.15
CA LEU A 114 -5.22 1.12 -24.74
C LEU A 114 -6.33 0.06 -24.67
N ILE A 115 -6.03 -1.20 -24.96
CA ILE A 115 -7.00 -2.31 -24.90
C ILE A 115 -7.38 -2.64 -23.46
N LEU A 116 -6.47 -2.48 -22.50
CA LEU A 116 -6.75 -2.73 -21.10
C LEU A 116 -7.84 -1.82 -20.52
N ILE A 117 -8.08 -0.64 -21.09
CA ILE A 117 -9.15 0.27 -20.62
C ILE A 117 -10.54 -0.37 -20.80
N PRO A 118 -11.01 -0.71 -22.02
CA PRO A 118 -12.30 -1.36 -22.19
C PRO A 118 -12.36 -2.75 -21.53
N VAL A 119 -11.26 -3.50 -21.53
CA VAL A 119 -11.20 -4.81 -20.85
C VAL A 119 -11.38 -4.64 -19.33
N ALA A 120 -10.68 -3.71 -18.70
CA ALA A 120 -10.81 -3.42 -17.27
C ALA A 120 -12.22 -2.94 -16.91
N TYR A 121 -12.85 -2.14 -17.79
CA TYR A 121 -14.25 -1.74 -17.63
C TYR A 121 -15.19 -2.95 -17.61
N LEU A 122 -15.11 -3.82 -18.63
CA LEU A 122 -15.94 -5.02 -18.71
C LEU A 122 -15.70 -5.98 -17.53
N LEU A 123 -14.44 -6.16 -17.12
CA LEU A 123 -14.10 -6.97 -15.96
C LEU A 123 -14.65 -6.39 -14.66
N SER A 124 -14.60 -5.06 -14.49
CA SER A 124 -15.16 -4.38 -13.31
C SER A 124 -16.68 -4.51 -13.26
N ILE A 125 -17.37 -4.37 -14.40
CA ILE A 125 -18.81 -4.60 -14.54
C ILE A 125 -19.15 -6.05 -14.19
N TYR A 126 -18.45 -7.01 -14.80
CA TYR A 126 -18.65 -8.44 -14.55
C TYR A 126 -18.46 -8.78 -13.06
N ARG A 127 -17.37 -8.29 -12.45
CA ARG A 127 -17.08 -8.50 -11.02
C ARG A 127 -18.21 -7.94 -10.16
N MET A 128 -18.60 -6.69 -10.38
CA MET A 128 -19.68 -6.02 -9.64
C MET A 128 -21.01 -6.79 -9.73
N ILE A 129 -21.43 -7.18 -10.94
CA ILE A 129 -22.68 -7.94 -11.16
C ILE A 129 -22.60 -9.32 -10.50
N LYS A 130 -21.48 -10.02 -10.67
CA LYS A 130 -21.25 -11.33 -10.07
C LYS A 130 -21.34 -11.27 -8.54
N GLU A 131 -20.63 -10.35 -7.91
CA GLU A 131 -20.65 -10.20 -6.46
C GLU A 131 -22.05 -9.80 -5.96
N PHE A 132 -22.71 -8.87 -6.65
CA PHE A 132 -24.09 -8.49 -6.35
C PHE A 132 -25.03 -9.68 -6.37
N ALA A 133 -25.00 -10.48 -7.44
CA ALA A 133 -25.83 -11.67 -7.58
C ALA A 133 -25.53 -12.72 -6.50
N LEU A 134 -24.24 -12.99 -6.23
CA LEU A 134 -23.82 -13.95 -5.21
C LEU A 134 -24.26 -13.53 -3.81
N VAL A 135 -24.11 -12.25 -3.45
CA VAL A 135 -24.54 -11.75 -2.14
C VAL A 135 -26.05 -11.81 -2.01
N ARG A 136 -26.79 -11.37 -3.04
CA ARG A 136 -28.26 -11.44 -3.06
C ARG A 136 -28.79 -12.86 -2.95
N PHE A 137 -28.08 -13.84 -3.49
CA PHE A 137 -28.48 -15.24 -3.44
C PHE A 137 -28.10 -15.92 -2.12
N TYR A 138 -26.87 -15.70 -1.62
CA TYR A 138 -26.36 -16.46 -0.48
C TYR A 138 -26.57 -15.78 0.88
N ILE A 139 -26.53 -14.45 0.94
CA ILE A 139 -26.66 -13.70 2.19
C ILE A 139 -28.10 -13.22 2.33
N CYS A 140 -28.83 -13.78 3.29
CA CYS A 140 -30.19 -13.35 3.61
C CYS A 140 -30.20 -11.97 4.29
N ASN A 141 -31.36 -11.33 4.33
CA ASN A 141 -31.54 -10.12 5.12
C ASN A 141 -31.36 -10.47 6.61
N TYR A 142 -30.37 -9.87 7.26
CA TYR A 142 -30.30 -9.87 8.72
C TYR A 142 -31.24 -8.79 9.25
N ASP A 143 -31.79 -9.03 10.44
CA ASP A 143 -32.37 -7.94 11.21
C ASP A 143 -31.23 -7.06 11.70
N ILE A 144 -31.17 -5.83 11.19
CA ILE A 144 -30.09 -4.89 11.46
C ILE A 144 -30.69 -3.82 12.34
N PRO A 145 -30.10 -3.56 13.53
CA PRO A 145 -30.66 -2.59 14.45
C PRO A 145 -30.71 -1.21 13.80
N ASN A 146 -31.62 -0.37 14.29
CA ASN A 146 -31.76 1.00 13.82
C ASN A 146 -30.51 1.86 14.07
N GLU A 147 -29.54 1.40 14.85
CA GLU A 147 -28.26 2.07 15.08
C GLU A 147 -27.12 1.05 15.07
N VAL A 148 -26.08 1.34 14.29
CA VAL A 148 -24.91 0.48 14.09
C VAL A 148 -23.60 1.24 14.24
N ILE A 149 -22.55 0.50 14.64
CA ILE A 149 -21.15 0.86 14.46
C ILE A 149 -20.62 -0.02 13.32
N LEU A 150 -20.10 0.61 12.27
CA LEU A 150 -19.51 -0.08 11.13
C LEU A 150 -18.00 -0.20 11.35
N PHE A 151 -17.47 -1.43 11.25
CA PHE A 151 -16.05 -1.73 11.45
C PHE A 151 -15.47 -2.34 10.17
N ASP A 152 -14.72 -1.56 9.41
CA ASP A 152 -14.12 -1.97 8.15
C ASP A 152 -12.89 -2.87 8.38
N SER A 153 -12.80 -3.93 7.58
CA SER A 153 -11.65 -4.84 7.57
C SER A 153 -11.62 -5.58 6.24
N PHE A 154 -10.53 -6.31 5.98
CA PHE A 154 -10.39 -7.10 4.77
C PHE A 154 -10.60 -8.59 5.03
N LEU A 155 -11.26 -9.24 4.08
CA LEU A 155 -11.40 -10.69 4.07
C LEU A 155 -10.48 -11.29 3.01
N ILE A 156 -9.47 -12.03 3.46
CA ILE A 156 -8.48 -12.71 2.62
C ILE A 156 -8.52 -14.23 2.84
N GLU A 157 -7.86 -15.02 1.99
CA GLU A 157 -7.98 -16.49 2.03
C GLU A 157 -7.49 -17.07 3.37
N SER A 158 -6.50 -16.42 3.98
CA SER A 158 -5.97 -16.77 5.29
C SER A 158 -6.87 -16.37 6.46
N SER A 159 -7.94 -15.58 6.26
CA SER A 159 -8.87 -15.18 7.33
C SER A 159 -9.74 -16.33 7.86
N PHE A 160 -9.68 -17.52 7.24
CA PHE A 160 -10.40 -18.71 7.70
C PHE A 160 -9.47 -19.91 7.96
N PRO A 161 -8.51 -19.81 8.92
CA PRO A 161 -7.75 -20.97 9.33
C PRO A 161 -8.71 -22.04 9.89
N GLU A 162 -8.61 -23.27 9.37
CA GLU A 162 -9.43 -24.40 9.81
C GLU A 162 -10.96 -24.15 9.74
N GLY A 163 -11.38 -23.22 8.87
CA GLY A 163 -12.80 -22.88 8.68
C GLY A 163 -13.39 -21.90 9.69
N ARG A 164 -12.63 -21.43 10.69
CA ARG A 164 -13.06 -20.40 11.65
C ARG A 164 -12.55 -19.04 11.23
N PHE A 165 -13.37 -17.99 11.38
CA PHE A 165 -12.89 -16.64 11.09
C PHE A 165 -11.83 -16.21 12.10
N ASN A 166 -10.74 -15.65 11.58
CA ASN A 166 -9.73 -14.94 12.33
C ASN A 166 -9.44 -13.61 11.63
N ASP A 167 -9.54 -12.51 12.37
CA ASP A 167 -9.20 -11.20 11.84
C ASP A 167 -7.68 -11.06 11.77
N ILE A 168 -7.14 -10.95 10.56
CA ILE A 168 -5.69 -10.81 10.33
C ILE A 168 -5.25 -9.36 10.45
N TYR A 169 -6.18 -8.42 10.31
CA TYR A 169 -5.92 -6.98 10.33
C TYR A 169 -6.03 -6.42 11.76
N PHE A 170 -6.96 -6.98 12.56
CA PHE A 170 -7.08 -6.71 13.99
C PHE A 170 -7.06 -8.00 14.85
N PRO A 171 -5.96 -8.79 14.84
CA PRO A 171 -5.87 -10.02 15.63
C PRO A 171 -6.28 -9.86 17.09
N GLY A 172 -7.24 -10.67 17.53
CA GLY A 172 -7.73 -10.71 18.91
C GLY A 172 -8.92 -9.77 19.18
N LEU A 173 -9.23 -8.83 18.29
CA LEU A 173 -10.33 -7.88 18.49
C LEU A 173 -11.71 -8.49 18.21
N GLN A 174 -11.77 -9.59 17.45
CA GLN A 174 -13.02 -10.21 17.04
C GLN A 174 -13.89 -10.72 18.20
N GLU A 175 -13.29 -11.18 19.29
CA GLU A 175 -14.03 -11.68 20.46
C GLU A 175 -14.68 -10.52 21.22
N LEU A 176 -13.96 -9.40 21.40
CA LEU A 176 -14.52 -8.17 21.98
C LEU A 176 -15.66 -7.61 21.11
N ILE A 177 -15.49 -7.61 19.79
CA ILE A 177 -16.53 -7.16 18.86
C ILE A 177 -17.76 -8.08 18.93
N ARG A 178 -17.57 -9.40 19.11
CA ARG A 178 -18.67 -10.35 19.24
C ARG A 178 -19.57 -10.01 20.43
N GLU A 179 -19.01 -9.49 21.53
CA GLU A 179 -19.80 -9.08 22.71
C GLU A 179 -20.57 -7.77 22.48
N LYS A 180 -20.19 -6.94 21.51
CA LYS A 180 -20.83 -5.64 21.22
C LYS A 180 -21.91 -5.77 20.15
N SER A 181 -23.17 -5.86 20.57
CA SER A 181 -24.34 -6.10 19.68
C SER A 181 -24.53 -5.09 18.55
N LYS A 182 -24.08 -3.83 18.73
CA LYS A 182 -24.19 -2.76 17.72
C LYS A 182 -23.04 -2.75 16.70
N VAL A 183 -21.97 -3.51 16.91
CA VAL A 183 -20.79 -3.49 16.03
C VAL A 183 -20.96 -4.54 14.93
N PHE A 184 -20.86 -4.08 13.68
CA PHE A 184 -20.94 -4.92 12.49
C PHE A 184 -19.67 -4.75 11.65
N TYR A 185 -19.06 -5.88 11.31
CA TYR A 185 -18.00 -5.89 10.33
C TYR A 185 -18.51 -5.46 8.95
N LEU A 186 -17.73 -4.66 8.25
CA LEU A 186 -17.92 -4.32 6.85
C LEU A 186 -16.69 -4.81 6.11
N PHE A 187 -16.80 -5.94 5.41
CA PHE A 187 -15.62 -6.54 4.77
C PHE A 187 -15.43 -6.06 3.34
N THR A 188 -14.22 -5.63 3.02
CA THR A 188 -13.72 -5.64 1.64
C THR A 188 -13.19 -7.03 1.31
N ILE A 189 -13.90 -7.76 0.44
CA ILE A 189 -13.63 -9.17 0.13
C ILE A 189 -12.63 -9.28 -1.04
N LEU A 190 -11.37 -9.62 -0.75
CA LEU A 190 -10.27 -9.70 -1.74
C LEU A 190 -9.95 -11.16 -2.10
N LEU A 191 -10.87 -11.87 -2.77
CA LEU A 191 -10.81 -13.35 -2.86
C LEU A 191 -11.00 -13.91 -4.28
N LYS A 192 -10.14 -14.85 -4.69
CA LYS A 192 -10.32 -15.65 -5.93
C LYS A 192 -11.57 -16.54 -5.84
N LYS A 193 -11.84 -17.10 -4.66
CA LYS A 193 -12.99 -17.98 -4.37
C LYS A 193 -14.12 -17.25 -3.62
N TYR A 194 -14.58 -16.12 -4.16
CA TYR A 194 -15.59 -15.24 -3.53
C TYR A 194 -16.80 -16.01 -2.95
N ARG A 195 -17.43 -16.91 -3.72
CA ARG A 195 -18.59 -17.71 -3.27
C ARG A 195 -18.30 -18.55 -2.02
N VAL A 196 -17.18 -19.28 -2.01
CA VAL A 196 -16.84 -20.20 -0.91
C VAL A 196 -16.64 -19.41 0.38
N ASN A 197 -15.94 -18.29 0.29
CA ASN A 197 -15.64 -17.48 1.47
C ASN A 197 -16.85 -16.68 1.95
N LEU A 198 -17.74 -16.27 1.05
CA LEU A 198 -19.04 -15.71 1.41
C LEU A 198 -19.87 -16.70 2.24
N LEU A 199 -19.87 -17.98 1.86
CA LEU A 199 -20.52 -19.05 2.62
C LEU A 199 -19.83 -19.31 3.97
N ARG A 200 -18.49 -19.28 4.03
CA ARG A 200 -17.75 -19.39 5.30
C ARG A 200 -18.06 -18.23 6.23
N LEU A 201 -18.12 -17.01 5.71
CA LEU A 201 -18.47 -15.82 6.48
C LEU A 201 -19.92 -15.92 6.99
N LYS A 202 -20.86 -16.34 6.13
CA LYS A 202 -22.25 -16.59 6.52
C LYS A 202 -22.36 -17.61 7.67
N ASN A 203 -21.55 -18.66 7.63
CA ASN A 203 -21.55 -19.72 8.64
C ASN A 203 -20.66 -19.39 9.86
N SER A 204 -20.10 -18.18 9.93
CA SER A 204 -19.29 -17.74 11.06
C SER A 204 -20.15 -17.07 12.13
N ASN A 205 -19.67 -17.03 13.37
CA ASN A 205 -20.37 -16.40 14.50
C ASN A 205 -20.17 -14.88 14.56
N ILE A 206 -20.01 -14.22 13.42
CA ILE A 206 -19.64 -12.82 13.32
C ILE A 206 -20.78 -12.03 12.70
N ARG A 207 -21.10 -10.89 13.33
CA ARG A 207 -22.03 -9.93 12.77
C ARG A 207 -21.32 -9.12 11.71
N PHE A 208 -21.82 -9.20 10.49
CA PHE A 208 -21.30 -8.43 9.37
C PHE A 208 -22.45 -7.88 8.52
N ILE A 209 -22.16 -6.79 7.84
CA ILE A 209 -22.99 -6.21 6.79
C ILE A 209 -22.22 -6.29 5.49
N HIS A 210 -22.90 -6.71 4.43
CA HIS A 210 -22.38 -6.64 3.08
C HIS A 210 -23.14 -5.58 2.28
N ARG A 211 -22.42 -4.64 1.66
CA ARG A 211 -23.01 -3.51 0.91
C ARG A 211 -24.08 -3.92 -0.11
N TYR A 212 -23.87 -5.02 -0.84
CA TYR A 212 -24.83 -5.54 -1.83
C TYR A 212 -26.16 -6.05 -1.25
N GLN A 213 -26.29 -6.26 0.07
CA GLN A 213 -27.60 -6.50 0.69
C GLN A 213 -28.52 -5.26 0.59
N PHE A 214 -27.93 -4.08 0.44
CA PHE A 214 -28.62 -2.78 0.45
C PHE A 214 -28.72 -2.15 -0.94
N LEU A 215 -27.67 -2.29 -1.75
CA LEU A 215 -27.59 -1.68 -3.08
C LEU A 215 -28.68 -2.21 -4.03
N LYS A 216 -29.18 -1.35 -4.91
CA LYS A 216 -30.16 -1.68 -5.96
C LYS A 216 -29.45 -1.80 -7.31
N LEU A 217 -30.11 -2.38 -8.31
CA LEU A 217 -29.60 -2.41 -9.69
C LEU A 217 -29.29 -1.00 -10.24
N SER A 218 -30.08 0.01 -9.86
CA SER A 218 -29.82 1.42 -10.22
C SER A 218 -28.51 1.98 -9.65
N ASP A 219 -28.03 1.46 -8.51
CA ASP A 219 -26.73 1.84 -7.96
C ASP A 219 -25.58 1.24 -8.78
N LEU A 220 -25.75 -0.01 -9.24
CA LEU A 220 -24.82 -0.66 -10.16
C LEU A 220 -24.76 0.10 -11.49
N CYS A 221 -25.91 0.52 -12.03
CA CYS A 221 -25.95 1.36 -13.23
C CYS A 221 -25.23 2.70 -13.01
N SER A 222 -25.37 3.33 -11.84
CA SER A 222 -24.65 4.56 -11.51
C SER A 222 -23.13 4.36 -11.53
N ALA A 223 -22.64 3.24 -10.99
CA ALA A 223 -21.22 2.90 -11.05
C ALA A 223 -20.77 2.61 -12.50
N ALA A 224 -21.57 1.87 -13.27
CA ALA A 224 -21.30 1.58 -14.67
C ALA A 224 -21.22 2.82 -15.56
N MET A 225 -22.07 3.83 -15.33
CA MET A 225 -22.06 5.07 -16.10
C MET A 225 -20.87 5.98 -15.79
N LYS A 226 -20.03 5.65 -14.81
CA LYS A 226 -18.95 6.51 -14.32
C LYS A 226 -18.00 7.00 -15.41
N PRO A 227 -17.48 6.16 -16.33
CA PRO A 227 -16.60 6.62 -17.41
C PRO A 227 -17.24 7.65 -18.35
N ILE A 228 -18.57 7.65 -18.49
CA ILE A 228 -19.31 8.63 -19.31
C ILE A 228 -19.42 9.95 -18.54
N LEU A 229 -19.78 9.88 -17.25
CA LEU A 229 -19.98 11.06 -16.40
C LEU A 229 -18.71 11.91 -16.23
N ILE A 230 -17.54 11.29 -16.31
CA ILE A 230 -16.25 12.00 -16.20
C ILE A 230 -15.79 12.65 -17.50
N LEU A 231 -16.40 12.34 -18.67
CA LEU A 231 -16.02 12.92 -19.96
C LEU A 231 -16.16 14.45 -19.94
N LYS A 232 -17.11 14.97 -19.16
CA LYS A 232 -17.25 16.42 -19.00
C LYS A 232 -15.99 17.07 -18.42
N TYR A 233 -15.13 16.39 -17.65
CA TYR A 233 -13.91 17.04 -17.14
C TYR A 233 -12.75 17.05 -18.15
N LEU A 234 -12.92 16.43 -19.32
CA LEU A 234 -11.87 16.41 -20.34
C LEU A 234 -11.63 17.77 -20.98
N TYR A 235 -12.57 18.72 -20.88
CA TYR A 235 -12.38 20.06 -21.45
C TYR A 235 -11.43 20.94 -20.63
N LYS A 236 -11.00 20.54 -19.43
CA LYS A 236 -10.09 21.38 -18.60
C LYS A 236 -8.80 21.64 -19.39
N LYS A 237 -8.66 22.85 -19.94
CA LYS A 237 -7.67 23.18 -20.98
C LYS A 237 -6.26 23.28 -20.41
N ASN A 238 -6.12 23.90 -19.24
CA ASN A 238 -4.83 24.22 -18.64
C ASN A 238 -4.73 23.56 -17.26
N ILE A 239 -3.77 22.66 -17.11
CA ILE A 239 -3.37 22.10 -15.82
C ILE A 239 -1.85 22.13 -15.85
N ILE A 240 -1.28 23.06 -15.11
CA ILE A 240 0.16 23.32 -15.11
C ILE A 240 0.67 23.02 -13.71
N PHE A 241 1.67 22.13 -13.63
CA PHE A 241 2.42 21.91 -12.40
C PHE A 241 3.77 22.59 -12.54
N GLN A 242 3.98 23.69 -11.80
CA GLN A 242 5.15 24.57 -11.94
C GLN A 242 5.27 25.08 -13.39
N SER A 243 6.20 24.55 -14.17
CA SER A 243 6.39 24.88 -15.60
C SER A 243 5.94 23.76 -16.55
N LEU A 244 5.40 22.65 -16.03
CA LEU A 244 5.04 21.48 -16.82
C LEU A 244 3.54 21.51 -17.16
N ASP A 245 3.21 21.54 -18.46
CA ASP A 245 1.84 21.30 -18.92
C ASP A 245 1.52 19.80 -18.80
N ILE A 246 0.63 19.47 -17.87
CA ILE A 246 0.20 18.10 -17.60
C ILE A 246 -1.22 17.81 -18.11
N ALA A 247 -1.87 18.76 -18.80
CA ALA A 247 -3.29 18.65 -19.15
C ALA A 247 -3.62 17.40 -19.98
N LYS A 248 -2.78 17.07 -20.98
CA LYS A 248 -2.97 15.87 -21.82
C LYS A 248 -2.83 14.57 -21.03
N SER A 249 -1.84 14.52 -20.13
CA SER A 249 -1.60 13.35 -19.27
C SER A 249 -2.70 13.20 -18.22
N PHE A 250 -3.15 14.31 -17.64
CA PHE A 250 -4.27 14.33 -16.70
C PHE A 250 -5.56 13.79 -17.32
N ARG A 251 -5.91 14.23 -18.53
CA ARG A 251 -7.09 13.70 -19.25
C ARG A 251 -6.98 12.20 -19.52
N TYR A 252 -5.78 11.73 -19.88
CA TYR A 252 -5.54 10.31 -20.09
C TYR A 252 -5.71 9.51 -18.80
N GLU A 253 -5.12 9.97 -17.69
CA GLU A 253 -5.24 9.33 -16.38
C GLU A 253 -6.69 9.35 -15.88
N LEU A 254 -7.44 10.43 -16.12
CA LEU A 254 -8.86 10.49 -15.79
C LEU A 254 -9.66 9.36 -16.48
N VAL A 255 -9.45 9.15 -17.79
CA VAL A 255 -10.09 8.05 -18.51
C VAL A 255 -9.58 6.69 -18.04
N ARG A 256 -8.26 6.50 -17.95
CA ARG A 256 -7.63 5.23 -17.56
C ARG A 256 -8.06 4.77 -16.19
N THR A 257 -8.14 5.69 -15.22
CA THR A 257 -8.55 5.36 -13.85
C THR A 257 -10.05 5.15 -13.73
N SER A 258 -10.89 5.80 -14.54
CA SER A 258 -12.36 5.70 -14.44
C SER A 258 -12.94 4.30 -14.59
N VAL A 259 -12.16 3.39 -15.19
CA VAL A 259 -12.54 2.00 -15.42
C VAL A 259 -11.94 1.04 -14.38
N ALA A 260 -11.19 1.56 -13.40
CA ALA A 260 -10.57 0.77 -12.35
C ALA A 260 -11.60 0.26 -11.34
N GLY A 261 -11.42 -0.97 -10.85
CA GLY A 261 -12.33 -1.57 -9.87
C GLY A 261 -12.50 -0.72 -8.60
N SER A 262 -11.45 -0.06 -8.12
CA SER A 262 -11.50 0.82 -6.95
C SER A 262 -12.42 2.03 -7.14
N ILE A 263 -12.61 2.52 -8.37
CA ILE A 263 -13.57 3.59 -8.69
C ILE A 263 -15.00 3.08 -8.59
N PHE A 264 -15.26 1.88 -9.09
CA PHE A 264 -16.56 1.22 -8.94
C PHE A 264 -16.86 1.02 -7.45
N ASP A 265 -15.90 0.49 -6.70
CA ASP A 265 -16.03 0.26 -5.27
C ASP A 265 -16.31 1.55 -4.50
N SER A 266 -15.60 2.64 -4.82
CA SER A 266 -15.83 3.99 -4.28
C SER A 266 -17.27 4.49 -4.51
N VAL A 267 -17.78 4.39 -5.74
CA VAL A 267 -19.16 4.79 -6.06
C VAL A 267 -20.18 3.93 -5.33
N LEU A 268 -19.95 2.61 -5.27
CA LEU A 268 -20.85 1.68 -4.57
C LEU A 268 -20.83 1.87 -3.06
N ASN A 269 -19.69 2.21 -2.47
CA ASN A 269 -19.56 2.53 -1.04
C ASN A 269 -20.34 3.80 -0.70
N TYR A 270 -20.22 4.86 -1.50
CA TYR A 270 -21.05 6.06 -1.38
C TYR A 270 -22.55 5.73 -1.45
N ARG A 271 -22.96 4.93 -2.44
CA ARG A 271 -24.36 4.49 -2.60
C ARG A 271 -24.82 3.60 -1.44
N PHE A 272 -23.95 2.78 -0.88
CA PHE A 272 -24.28 1.91 0.24
C PHE A 272 -24.64 2.74 1.48
N ILE A 273 -23.82 3.73 1.83
CA ILE A 273 -24.12 4.66 2.93
C ILE A 273 -25.45 5.39 2.67
N TYR A 274 -25.70 5.84 1.43
CA TYR A 274 -27.01 6.39 1.05
C TYR A 274 -28.18 5.42 1.30
N ARG A 275 -28.03 4.14 0.94
CA ARG A 275 -29.09 3.14 1.15
C ARG A 275 -29.33 2.84 2.63
N LEU A 276 -28.31 2.88 3.48
CA LEU A 276 -28.51 2.82 4.93
C LEU A 276 -29.38 3.98 5.41
N LYS A 277 -29.13 5.19 4.90
CA LYS A 277 -29.90 6.39 5.30
C LYS A 277 -31.35 6.27 4.88
N GLN A 278 -31.62 5.77 3.68
CA GLN A 278 -32.99 5.53 3.20
C GLN A 278 -33.74 4.47 4.00
N LYS A 279 -33.02 3.53 4.63
CA LYS A 279 -33.60 2.53 5.53
C LYS A 279 -33.71 3.02 6.99
N ASN A 280 -33.42 4.29 7.27
CA ASN A 280 -33.42 4.88 8.61
C ASN A 280 -32.47 4.16 9.59
N ILE A 281 -31.40 3.54 9.10
CA ILE A 281 -30.34 2.98 9.95
C ILE A 281 -29.39 4.12 10.31
N LYS A 282 -29.22 4.43 11.59
CA LYS A 282 -28.23 5.37 12.09
C LYS A 282 -26.85 4.70 12.11
N ILE A 283 -25.84 5.41 11.63
CA ILE A 283 -24.44 5.04 11.84
C ILE A 283 -23.97 5.88 13.03
N ASP A 284 -23.64 5.25 14.16
CA ASP A 284 -23.08 6.00 15.30
C ASP A 284 -21.60 6.32 15.03
N LYS A 285 -20.84 5.28 14.67
CA LYS A 285 -19.42 5.36 14.34
C LYS A 285 -19.09 4.54 13.10
N PHE A 286 -18.15 5.03 12.30
CA PHE A 286 -17.46 4.26 11.28
C PHE A 286 -15.98 4.18 11.63
N ILE A 287 -15.48 2.96 11.74
CA ILE A 287 -14.08 2.65 12.07
C ILE A 287 -13.51 2.00 10.81
N ASP A 288 -12.62 2.72 10.15
CA ASP A 288 -12.17 2.45 8.78
C ASP A 288 -10.74 1.91 8.77
N TRP A 289 -10.45 0.88 7.98
CA TRP A 289 -9.06 0.54 7.69
C TRP A 289 -8.55 1.58 6.70
N PHE A 290 -7.95 2.64 7.22
CA PHE A 290 -7.72 3.85 6.45
C PHE A 290 -6.34 3.84 5.80
N GLU A 291 -6.31 3.78 4.47
CA GLU A 291 -5.10 3.93 3.65
C GLU A 291 -5.18 5.17 2.73
N ASN A 292 -6.20 6.01 2.91
CA ASN A 292 -6.52 7.17 2.07
C ASN A 292 -6.56 6.82 0.56
N GLN A 293 -7.06 5.62 0.26
CA GLN A 293 -7.23 5.15 -1.11
C GLN A 293 -8.59 5.59 -1.66
N GLN A 294 -8.78 5.36 -2.97
CA GLN A 294 -10.02 5.77 -3.63
C GLN A 294 -11.27 5.08 -3.04
N ILE A 295 -11.12 3.87 -2.51
CA ILE A 295 -12.24 3.12 -1.90
C ILE A 295 -12.77 3.84 -0.64
N ASP A 296 -11.86 4.37 0.19
CA ASP A 296 -12.15 5.11 1.43
C ASP A 296 -12.94 6.38 1.14
N ARG A 297 -12.61 7.07 0.04
CA ARG A 297 -13.33 8.29 -0.40
C ARG A 297 -14.83 8.06 -0.59
N GLY A 298 -15.22 6.87 -1.03
CA GLY A 298 -16.63 6.52 -1.18
C GLY A 298 -17.38 6.58 0.15
N TYR A 299 -16.78 6.01 1.21
CA TYR A 299 -17.32 6.06 2.56
C TYR A 299 -17.31 7.48 3.12
N ALA A 300 -16.17 8.18 3.03
CA ALA A 300 -16.03 9.54 3.53
C ALA A 300 -17.10 10.49 2.94
N LEU A 301 -17.29 10.45 1.61
CA LEU A 301 -18.30 11.27 0.93
C LEU A 301 -19.73 10.88 1.31
N GLY A 302 -20.01 9.58 1.47
CA GLY A 302 -21.31 9.10 1.91
C GLY A 302 -21.63 9.55 3.32
N LEU A 303 -20.67 9.42 4.24
CA LEU A 303 -20.82 9.85 5.63
C LEU A 303 -20.99 11.36 5.71
N ARG A 304 -20.14 12.12 5.03
CA ARG A 304 -20.23 13.59 4.93
C ARG A 304 -21.62 14.04 4.53
N GLN A 305 -22.21 13.41 3.51
CA GLN A 305 -23.48 13.85 2.93
C GLN A 305 -24.71 13.36 3.71
N PHE A 306 -24.69 12.13 4.23
CA PHE A 306 -25.89 11.50 4.80
C PHE A 306 -25.87 11.37 6.34
N TYR A 307 -24.69 11.53 6.94
CA TYR A 307 -24.38 11.23 8.34
C TYR A 307 -23.40 12.25 8.95
N GLY A 308 -23.66 13.55 8.76
CA GLY A 308 -22.74 14.61 9.19
C GLY A 308 -22.40 14.64 10.69
N ASN A 309 -23.17 13.95 11.54
CA ASN A 309 -22.94 13.84 12.99
C ASN A 309 -22.25 12.53 13.41
N SER A 310 -22.07 11.57 12.50
CA SER A 310 -21.46 10.27 12.82
C SER A 310 -19.96 10.42 12.97
N LYS A 311 -19.37 9.73 13.96
CA LYS A 311 -17.93 9.78 14.17
C LYS A 311 -17.23 8.90 13.13
N TYR A 312 -16.22 9.46 12.48
CA TYR A 312 -15.41 8.76 11.49
C TYR A 312 -13.97 8.65 11.99
N PHE A 313 -13.56 7.41 12.31
CA PHE A 313 -12.22 7.06 12.77
C PHE A 313 -11.48 6.29 11.68
N GLY A 314 -10.26 6.71 11.35
CA GLY A 314 -9.34 5.94 10.54
C GLY A 314 -8.39 5.12 11.41
N CYS A 315 -8.12 3.89 11.02
CA CYS A 315 -7.15 3.00 11.64
C CYS A 315 -6.11 2.60 10.60
N LEU A 316 -4.92 3.20 10.66
CA LEU A 316 -3.80 2.79 9.80
C LEU A 316 -3.00 1.70 10.51
N GLY A 317 -3.40 0.44 10.28
CA GLY A 317 -2.80 -0.72 10.96
C GLY A 317 -1.58 -1.33 10.27
N SER A 318 -1.10 -0.74 9.18
CA SER A 318 0.14 -1.08 8.48
C SER A 318 1.23 -0.06 8.78
N VAL A 319 2.49 -0.42 8.50
CA VAL A 319 3.62 0.50 8.62
C VAL A 319 3.48 1.64 7.58
N PRO A 320 3.34 2.91 8.00
CA PRO A 320 3.21 4.04 7.09
C PRO A 320 4.53 4.31 6.35
N ILE A 321 4.48 4.47 5.03
CA ILE A 321 5.64 4.74 4.18
C ILE A 321 5.60 6.21 3.76
N LYS A 322 6.55 7.04 4.23
CA LYS A 322 6.53 8.50 3.99
C LYS A 322 6.49 8.89 2.51
N THR A 323 7.18 8.14 1.65
CA THR A 323 7.16 8.37 0.20
C THR A 323 5.85 7.96 -0.47
N GLN A 324 4.98 7.21 0.20
CA GLN A 324 3.58 6.97 -0.20
C GLN A 324 2.69 8.06 0.39
N PHE A 325 2.94 9.29 -0.04
CA PHE A 325 2.40 10.52 0.55
C PHE A 325 0.86 10.61 0.62
N HIS A 326 0.13 9.78 -0.13
CA HIS A 326 -1.32 9.69 -0.01
C HIS A 326 -1.77 9.21 1.38
N LEU A 327 -0.99 8.35 2.06
CA LEU A 327 -1.27 7.89 3.42
C LEU A 327 -1.34 9.02 4.45
N TYR A 328 -0.79 10.21 4.13
CA TYR A 328 -0.74 11.39 4.99
C TYR A 328 -1.75 12.41 4.46
N PRO A 329 -2.90 12.60 5.13
CA PRO A 329 -3.92 13.54 4.67
C PRO A 329 -3.39 14.97 4.54
N THR A 330 -3.94 15.73 3.60
CA THR A 330 -3.71 17.18 3.51
C THR A 330 -4.73 17.96 4.34
N LYS A 331 -4.44 19.25 4.56
CA LYS A 331 -5.38 20.17 5.22
C LYS A 331 -6.68 20.31 4.42
N ASN A 332 -6.62 20.39 3.08
CA ASN A 332 -7.85 20.50 2.28
C ASN A 332 -8.65 19.20 2.29
N GLU A 333 -8.01 18.02 2.29
CA GLU A 333 -8.72 16.75 2.43
C GLU A 333 -9.51 16.69 3.75
N LEU A 334 -8.91 17.14 4.86
CA LEU A 334 -9.59 17.24 6.15
C LEU A 334 -10.73 18.27 6.12
N ASN A 335 -10.47 19.49 5.65
CA ASN A 335 -11.48 20.56 5.59
C ASN A 335 -12.68 20.19 4.71
N THR A 336 -12.44 19.45 3.63
CA THR A 336 -13.49 18.97 2.71
C THR A 336 -14.13 17.66 3.17
N LYS A 337 -13.74 17.13 4.35
CA LYS A 337 -14.23 15.89 4.96
C LYS A 337 -14.10 14.68 4.02
N LEU A 338 -12.96 14.57 3.34
CA LEU A 338 -12.58 13.44 2.49
C LEU A 338 -11.82 12.34 3.24
N VAL A 339 -11.44 12.63 4.48
CA VAL A 339 -10.64 11.79 5.38
C VAL A 339 -11.27 11.83 6.77
N PRO A 340 -10.94 10.89 7.67
CA PRO A 340 -11.44 10.92 9.04
C PRO A 340 -10.90 12.12 9.83
N GLU A 341 -11.68 12.58 10.80
CA GLU A 341 -11.27 13.65 11.72
C GLU A 341 -10.30 13.15 12.80
N HIS A 342 -10.28 11.83 13.03
CA HIS A 342 -9.43 11.16 14.01
C HIS A 342 -8.79 9.93 13.36
N LEU A 343 -7.45 9.89 13.36
CA LEU A 343 -6.64 8.80 12.82
C LEU A 343 -5.83 8.12 13.93
N PHE A 344 -5.91 6.80 13.99
CA PHE A 344 -5.08 5.94 14.83
C PHE A 344 -3.90 5.40 14.02
N VAL A 345 -2.70 5.51 14.60
CA VAL A 345 -1.46 4.93 14.05
C VAL A 345 -0.90 3.86 14.99
N ILE A 346 -0.09 2.95 14.44
CA ILE A 346 0.48 1.82 15.21
C ILE A 346 1.64 2.19 16.13
N GLY A 347 2.14 3.42 16.11
CA GLY A 347 3.33 3.85 16.85
C GLY A 347 3.40 5.36 17.02
N ARG A 348 3.98 5.83 18.14
CA ARG A 348 4.05 7.27 18.44
C ARG A 348 5.00 8.02 17.52
N ASN A 349 6.00 7.34 16.97
CA ASN A 349 6.99 7.93 16.08
C ASN A 349 6.38 8.48 14.76
N TYR A 350 5.19 8.03 14.37
CA TYR A 350 4.52 8.54 13.16
C TYR A 350 3.75 9.85 13.40
N ILE A 351 3.37 10.15 14.65
CA ILE A 351 2.54 11.33 14.97
C ILE A 351 3.13 12.64 14.44
N PRO A 352 4.45 12.92 14.57
CA PRO A 352 5.03 14.14 14.03
C PRO A 352 4.86 14.29 12.50
N ASP A 353 5.08 13.22 11.72
CA ASP A 353 4.94 13.26 10.26
C ASP A 353 3.48 13.57 9.84
N TYR A 354 2.50 12.99 10.54
CA TYR A 354 1.09 13.29 10.30
C TYR A 354 0.72 14.72 10.72
N THR A 355 1.28 15.20 11.83
CA THR A 355 1.05 16.57 12.33
C THR A 355 1.65 17.60 11.37
N GLU A 356 2.81 17.31 10.80
CA GLU A 356 3.46 18.14 9.76
C GLU A 356 2.57 18.24 8.52
N SER A 357 2.03 17.11 8.04
CA SER A 357 1.14 17.08 6.87
C SER A 357 -0.21 17.76 7.11
N CYS A 358 -0.80 17.57 8.30
CA CYS A 358 -2.11 18.12 8.63
C CYS A 358 -2.27 18.41 10.14
N LYS A 359 -1.94 19.63 10.56
CA LYS A 359 -2.03 20.09 11.96
C LYS A 359 -3.41 19.95 12.62
N GLY A 360 -4.49 19.92 11.82
CA GLY A 360 -5.87 19.82 12.33
C GLY A 360 -6.35 18.39 12.57
N LEU A 361 -5.59 17.38 12.14
CA LEU A 361 -5.96 15.98 12.27
C LEU A 361 -5.79 15.53 13.73
N LYS A 362 -6.83 14.94 14.34
CA LYS A 362 -6.68 14.33 15.67
C LYS A 362 -5.95 13.01 15.51
N LEU A 363 -4.88 12.85 16.29
CA LEU A 363 -4.01 11.69 16.20
C LEU A 363 -3.97 10.98 17.56
N ASP A 364 -4.05 9.67 17.52
CA ASP A 364 -3.85 8.81 18.68
C ASP A 364 -3.17 7.51 18.22
N THR A 365 -2.77 6.68 19.17
CA THR A 365 -2.20 5.37 18.89
C THR A 365 -3.19 4.26 19.16
N MET A 366 -3.12 3.20 18.36
CA MET A 366 -3.78 1.93 18.65
C MET A 366 -2.73 0.83 18.81
N PRO A 367 -3.07 -0.30 19.46
CA PRO A 367 -2.20 -1.47 19.45
C PRO A 367 -1.79 -1.84 18.02
N ALA A 368 -0.52 -2.19 17.84
CA ALA A 368 0.00 -2.70 16.59
C ALA A 368 -0.46 -4.15 16.37
N PHE A 369 -1.77 -4.38 16.18
CA PHE A 369 -2.41 -5.70 16.20
C PHE A 369 -1.73 -6.72 15.27
N ARG A 370 -1.34 -6.30 14.06
CA ARG A 370 -0.64 -7.14 13.07
C ARG A 370 0.79 -7.52 13.47
N TYR A 371 1.38 -6.76 14.40
CA TYR A 371 2.78 -6.84 14.80
C TYR A 371 2.94 -7.37 16.23
N THR A 372 1.92 -8.01 16.79
CA THR A 372 1.94 -8.62 18.14
C THR A 372 3.08 -9.64 18.33
N HIS A 373 3.52 -10.27 17.24
CA HIS A 373 4.63 -11.21 17.25
C HIS A 373 5.97 -10.55 17.67
N LEU A 374 6.14 -9.24 17.47
CA LEU A 374 7.34 -8.50 17.92
C LEU A 374 7.53 -8.50 19.45
N TYR A 375 6.44 -8.76 20.20
CA TYR A 375 6.43 -8.77 21.66
C TYR A 375 6.33 -10.16 22.27
N LYS A 376 6.30 -11.23 21.45
CA LYS A 376 6.31 -12.62 21.96
C LYS A 376 7.65 -12.99 22.60
N GLU A 377 8.71 -12.26 22.27
CA GLU A 377 10.09 -12.44 22.75
C GLU A 377 10.28 -12.11 24.22
N ASP A 378 9.37 -11.36 24.84
CA ASP A 378 9.43 -11.09 26.29
C ASP A 378 9.37 -12.41 27.12
N ASN A 379 9.00 -13.54 26.48
CA ASN A 379 8.99 -14.89 27.06
C ASN A 379 9.97 -15.89 26.41
N ILE A 380 10.61 -15.55 25.28
CA ILE A 380 11.55 -16.45 24.59
C ILE A 380 12.88 -15.73 24.56
N SER A 381 13.79 -16.20 25.39
CA SER A 381 15.13 -15.66 25.50
C SER A 381 15.89 -15.84 24.17
N PHE A 382 15.95 -14.78 23.36
CA PHE A 382 16.92 -14.63 22.26
C PHE A 382 18.38 -14.71 22.76
N SER A 383 18.59 -14.81 24.07
CA SER A 383 19.88 -14.98 24.75
C SER A 383 20.60 -16.30 24.47
N ASN A 384 19.99 -17.24 23.73
CA ASN A 384 20.63 -18.51 23.35
C ASN A 384 21.13 -18.50 21.90
N PHE A 385 21.44 -17.34 21.32
CA PHE A 385 22.40 -17.31 20.21
C PHE A 385 23.74 -17.79 20.76
N SER A 386 24.02 -19.08 20.59
CA SER A 386 25.32 -19.65 20.90
C SER A 386 26.36 -18.89 20.06
N LYS A 387 27.14 -18.04 20.72
CA LYS A 387 28.50 -17.74 20.28
C LYS A 387 29.16 -19.11 20.05
N ASN A 388 29.54 -19.42 18.81
CA ASN A 388 30.10 -20.70 18.31
C ASN A 388 28.99 -21.71 17.92
N SER A 389 28.85 -22.27 16.70
CA SER A 389 29.81 -22.57 15.62
C SER A 389 29.09 -22.74 14.26
N GLY A 390 28.36 -21.73 13.79
CA GLY A 390 27.51 -21.84 12.60
C GLY A 390 27.70 -20.71 11.59
N ASN A 391 27.37 -21.01 10.33
CA ASN A 391 27.34 -20.06 9.21
C ASN A 391 26.53 -18.79 9.56
N PHE A 392 26.96 -17.62 9.08
CA PHE A 392 26.23 -16.36 9.13
C PHE A 392 24.94 -16.49 8.29
N LYS A 393 23.79 -16.51 8.96
CA LYS A 393 22.49 -16.79 8.34
C LYS A 393 21.80 -15.51 7.91
N ILE A 394 21.48 -15.44 6.62
CA ILE A 394 20.88 -14.30 5.95
C ILE A 394 19.48 -14.68 5.47
N LEU A 395 18.47 -13.94 5.91
CA LEU A 395 17.12 -14.05 5.35
C LEU A 395 16.99 -13.10 4.17
N VAL A 396 16.43 -13.58 3.07
CA VAL A 396 16.11 -12.78 1.89
C VAL A 396 14.59 -12.80 1.70
N THR A 397 13.93 -11.68 2.01
CA THR A 397 12.49 -11.55 1.79
C THR A 397 12.20 -10.86 0.47
N LEU A 398 11.41 -11.52 -0.37
CA LEU A 398 11.15 -11.10 -1.75
C LEU A 398 9.80 -10.39 -1.83
N PRO A 399 9.73 -9.22 -2.50
CA PRO A 399 8.52 -8.42 -2.59
C PRO A 399 7.47 -9.06 -3.52
N ILE A 400 6.29 -8.42 -3.63
CA ILE A 400 5.25 -8.90 -4.55
C ILE A 400 5.61 -8.62 -6.01
N GLU A 401 6.42 -7.59 -6.27
CA GLU A 401 6.86 -7.18 -7.59
C GLU A 401 7.88 -8.16 -8.17
N PHE A 402 7.55 -8.70 -9.34
CA PHE A 402 8.34 -9.72 -10.00
C PHE A 402 9.71 -9.23 -10.49
N SER A 403 9.79 -8.00 -11.03
CA SER A 403 11.06 -7.42 -11.50
C SER A 403 12.05 -7.27 -10.35
N GLN A 404 11.59 -6.72 -9.22
CA GLN A 404 12.40 -6.56 -8.02
C GLN A 404 12.79 -7.91 -7.40
N THR A 405 11.87 -8.87 -7.36
CA THR A 405 12.17 -10.25 -6.93
C THR A 405 13.30 -10.87 -7.74
N LEU A 406 13.23 -10.75 -9.08
CA LEU A 406 14.26 -11.27 -9.97
C LEU A 406 15.61 -10.55 -9.78
N LYS A 407 15.60 -9.23 -9.60
CA LYS A 407 16.81 -8.44 -9.33
C LYS A 407 17.51 -8.92 -8.06
N ILE A 408 16.79 -9.01 -6.95
CA ILE A 408 17.34 -9.47 -5.66
C ILE A 408 17.91 -10.88 -5.81
N LEU A 409 17.18 -11.79 -6.45
CA LEU A 409 17.64 -13.18 -6.59
C LEU A 409 18.89 -13.31 -7.44
N LYS A 410 19.02 -12.55 -8.53
CA LYS A 410 20.25 -12.53 -9.34
C LYS A 410 21.45 -12.05 -8.53
N ILE A 411 21.28 -10.94 -7.79
CA ILE A 411 22.32 -10.39 -6.91
C ILE A 411 22.76 -11.44 -5.87
N ILE A 412 21.80 -12.06 -5.18
CA ILE A 412 22.11 -13.05 -4.14
C ILE A 412 22.71 -14.33 -4.72
N ASN A 413 22.26 -14.77 -5.90
CA ASN A 413 22.83 -15.94 -6.59
C ASN A 413 24.31 -15.71 -6.94
N ASN A 414 24.65 -14.54 -7.47
CA ASN A 414 26.03 -14.17 -7.78
C ASN A 414 26.88 -14.05 -6.50
N ILE A 415 26.37 -13.36 -5.49
CA ILE A 415 27.05 -13.21 -4.20
C ILE A 415 27.30 -14.57 -3.52
N LYS A 416 26.34 -15.49 -3.58
CA LYS A 416 26.50 -16.84 -3.01
C LYS A 416 27.66 -17.61 -3.65
N ILE A 417 27.94 -17.38 -4.94
CA ILE A 417 29.09 -17.98 -5.64
C ILE A 417 30.42 -17.39 -5.15
N LEU A 418 30.42 -16.08 -4.83
CA LEU A 418 31.60 -15.35 -4.36
C LEU A 418 31.93 -15.59 -2.89
N LEU A 419 30.94 -15.93 -2.08
CA LEU A 419 31.10 -16.20 -0.64
C LEU A 419 31.41 -17.68 -0.39
N ASN A 420 32.22 -17.94 0.63
CA ASN A 420 32.55 -19.29 1.09
C ASN A 420 31.38 -19.95 1.85
N SER A 421 31.57 -21.18 2.33
CA SER A 421 30.57 -21.93 3.08
C SER A 421 30.16 -21.31 4.43
N GLU A 422 30.76 -20.20 4.85
CA GLU A 422 30.46 -19.50 6.11
C GLU A 422 29.15 -18.70 6.04
N PHE A 423 28.50 -18.57 4.88
CA PHE A 423 27.25 -17.83 4.72
C PHE A 423 26.10 -18.75 4.32
N SER A 424 24.92 -18.55 4.90
CA SER A 424 23.72 -19.36 4.59
C SER A 424 22.54 -18.46 4.27
N PHE A 425 22.05 -18.56 3.03
CA PHE A 425 20.95 -17.75 2.52
C PHE A 425 19.63 -18.52 2.55
N TYR A 426 18.58 -17.87 3.05
CA TYR A 426 17.23 -18.42 3.12
C TYR A 426 16.26 -17.50 2.38
N LEU A 427 15.40 -18.05 1.53
CA LEU A 427 14.42 -17.25 0.78
C LEU A 427 13.05 -17.29 1.47
N LYS A 428 12.37 -16.15 1.49
CA LYS A 428 10.95 -16.05 1.82
C LYS A 428 10.24 -15.24 0.76
N PHE A 429 9.35 -15.88 0.00
CA PHE A 429 8.54 -15.21 -1.00
C PHE A 429 7.34 -14.48 -0.38
N HIS A 430 6.86 -13.44 -1.06
CA HIS A 430 5.61 -12.79 -0.69
C HIS A 430 4.44 -13.80 -0.66
N PRO A 431 3.51 -13.73 0.31
CA PRO A 431 2.41 -14.69 0.46
C PRO A 431 1.49 -14.86 -0.77
N ALA A 432 1.52 -13.89 -1.70
CA ALA A 432 0.77 -13.95 -2.95
C ALA A 432 1.31 -15.00 -3.95
N TYR A 433 2.54 -15.47 -3.79
CA TYR A 433 3.14 -16.51 -4.63
C TYR A 433 2.71 -17.91 -4.17
N SER A 434 2.26 -18.75 -5.12
CA SER A 434 2.04 -20.17 -4.84
C SER A 434 3.34 -20.96 -4.97
N SER A 435 3.45 -22.10 -4.28
CA SER A 435 4.63 -22.98 -4.37
C SER A 435 4.99 -23.34 -5.83
N GLN A 436 3.98 -23.66 -6.64
CA GLN A 436 4.15 -23.97 -8.07
C GLN A 436 4.73 -22.80 -8.88
N LEU A 437 4.31 -21.57 -8.57
CA LEU A 437 4.85 -20.37 -9.23
C LEU A 437 6.30 -20.13 -8.83
N ILE A 438 6.64 -20.36 -7.57
CA ILE A 438 8.01 -20.23 -7.05
C ILE A 438 8.93 -21.24 -7.74
N GLU A 439 8.58 -22.52 -7.75
CA GLU A 439 9.37 -23.58 -8.38
C GLU A 439 9.62 -23.31 -9.88
N LYS A 440 8.56 -22.98 -10.61
CA LYS A 440 8.66 -22.62 -12.03
C LYS A 440 9.55 -21.40 -12.25
N PHE A 441 9.45 -20.42 -11.36
CA PHE A 441 10.22 -19.19 -11.45
C PHE A 441 11.71 -19.42 -11.19
N LEU A 442 12.07 -20.16 -10.14
CA LEU A 442 13.47 -20.48 -9.82
C LEU A 442 14.10 -21.30 -10.94
N LYS A 443 13.42 -22.35 -11.42
CA LYS A 443 13.89 -23.19 -12.53
C LYS A 443 14.11 -22.39 -13.82
N LYS A 444 13.18 -21.49 -14.15
CA LYS A 444 13.27 -20.68 -15.38
C LYS A 444 14.46 -19.72 -15.37
N ASN A 445 14.88 -19.25 -14.19
CA ASN A 445 15.93 -18.25 -14.06
C ASN A 445 17.25 -18.84 -13.55
N GLU A 446 17.39 -20.17 -13.54
CA GLU A 446 18.62 -20.88 -13.17
C GLU A 446 19.14 -20.46 -11.77
N ILE A 447 18.22 -20.16 -10.86
CA ILE A 447 18.57 -19.76 -9.50
C ILE A 447 18.87 -21.03 -8.70
N SER A 448 20.06 -21.10 -8.10
CA SER A 448 20.56 -22.28 -7.36
C SER A 448 19.67 -22.63 -6.16
N ASP A 449 19.72 -23.86 -5.66
CA ASP A 449 18.87 -24.31 -4.55
C ASP A 449 19.12 -23.49 -3.27
N PHE A 450 18.14 -22.66 -2.91
CA PHE A 450 18.06 -21.95 -1.64
C PHE A 450 16.96 -22.58 -0.78
N PRO A 451 17.17 -22.79 0.53
CA PRO A 451 16.10 -23.13 1.45
C PRO A 451 14.98 -22.07 1.42
N ILE A 452 13.74 -22.51 1.15
CA ILE A 452 12.56 -21.64 1.11
C ILE A 452 11.79 -21.75 2.42
N LEU A 453 11.66 -20.66 3.15
CA LEU A 453 10.93 -20.58 4.41
C LEU A 453 9.45 -20.25 4.18
N LYS A 454 8.59 -20.85 5.01
CA LYS A 454 7.14 -20.61 5.09
C LYS A 454 6.78 -20.12 6.50
N GLY A 455 5.53 -19.69 6.70
CA GLY A 455 5.04 -19.24 8.01
C GLY A 455 5.06 -17.73 8.18
N ASN A 456 4.92 -17.26 9.43
CA ASN A 456 4.93 -15.84 9.75
C ASN A 456 6.36 -15.26 9.64
N ILE A 457 6.50 -13.93 9.64
CA ILE A 457 7.81 -13.29 9.47
C ILE A 457 8.67 -13.34 10.73
N GLY A 458 8.07 -13.19 11.93
CA GLY A 458 8.78 -13.31 13.21
C GLY A 458 9.52 -14.64 13.36
N ASP A 459 8.85 -15.76 13.08
CA ASP A 459 9.46 -17.10 13.14
C ASP A 459 10.64 -17.21 12.17
N CYS A 460 10.51 -16.64 10.97
CA CYS A 460 11.56 -16.67 9.95
C CYS A 460 12.79 -15.82 10.33
N LEU A 461 12.61 -14.81 11.19
CA LEU A 461 13.66 -13.92 11.65
C LEU A 461 14.39 -14.45 12.89
N SER A 462 13.76 -15.33 13.66
CA SER A 462 14.21 -15.77 15.01
C SER A 462 15.66 -16.24 15.13
N ASP A 463 16.25 -16.80 14.08
CA ASP A 463 17.62 -17.32 14.07
C ASP A 463 18.52 -16.66 13.01
N LYS A 464 18.20 -15.44 12.56
CA LYS A 464 18.87 -14.77 11.43
C LYS A 464 19.69 -13.58 11.89
N GLN A 465 20.87 -13.38 11.30
CA GLN A 465 21.78 -12.29 11.63
C GLN A 465 21.70 -11.10 10.65
N LEU A 466 21.06 -11.26 9.50
CA LEU A 466 20.91 -10.21 8.51
C LEU A 466 19.64 -10.45 7.68
N LEU A 467 18.92 -9.37 7.40
CA LEU A 467 17.84 -9.37 6.42
C LEU A 467 18.28 -8.65 5.15
N ILE A 468 17.97 -9.22 3.98
CA ILE A 468 18.04 -8.54 2.69
C ILE A 468 16.64 -8.48 2.10
N SER A 469 16.17 -7.29 1.77
CA SER A 469 14.86 -7.11 1.14
C SER A 469 14.81 -5.84 0.28
N SER A 470 13.60 -5.38 -0.02
CA SER A 470 13.33 -4.11 -0.70
C SER A 470 12.23 -3.37 0.07
N ASN A 471 11.21 -2.84 -0.61
CA ASN A 471 10.11 -2.15 0.03
C ASN A 471 9.15 -3.14 0.73
N SER A 472 9.33 -3.37 2.03
CA SER A 472 8.46 -4.24 2.83
C SER A 472 8.45 -3.83 4.30
N SER A 473 7.31 -3.95 5.00
CA SER A 473 7.24 -3.79 6.45
C SER A 473 8.21 -4.70 7.19
N THR A 474 8.54 -5.85 6.57
CA THR A 474 9.53 -6.83 7.05
C THR A 474 10.86 -6.18 7.43
N CYS A 475 11.28 -5.11 6.74
CA CYS A 475 12.49 -4.38 7.07
C CYS A 475 12.39 -3.72 8.46
N LEU A 476 11.30 -3.01 8.75
CA LEU A 476 11.11 -2.40 10.06
C LEU A 476 10.89 -3.46 11.16
N GLU A 477 10.24 -4.57 10.84
CA GLU A 477 10.06 -5.71 11.75
C GLU A 477 11.41 -6.34 12.13
N ALA A 478 12.31 -6.57 11.16
CA ALA A 478 13.66 -7.05 11.41
C ALA A 478 14.50 -6.05 12.23
N LEU A 479 14.42 -4.76 11.91
CA LEU A 479 15.06 -3.72 12.70
C LEU A 479 14.56 -3.72 14.15
N ALA A 480 13.25 -3.91 14.38
CA ALA A 480 12.65 -4.01 15.71
C ALA A 480 13.13 -5.25 16.50
N PHE A 481 13.55 -6.31 15.80
CA PHE A 481 14.22 -7.48 16.38
C PHE A 481 15.73 -7.30 16.59
N GLY A 482 16.29 -6.14 16.22
CA GLY A 482 17.74 -5.94 16.28
C GLY A 482 18.49 -6.74 15.22
N ILE A 483 17.84 -7.04 14.08
CA ILE A 483 18.47 -7.69 12.94
C ILE A 483 18.83 -6.62 11.92
N PRO A 484 20.11 -6.48 11.55
CA PRO A 484 20.51 -5.55 10.51
C PRO A 484 19.79 -5.78 9.17
N VAL A 485 19.57 -4.71 8.40
CA VAL A 485 18.80 -4.77 7.15
C VAL A 485 19.55 -4.16 5.97
N LEU A 486 19.61 -4.90 4.86
CA LEU A 486 20.00 -4.37 3.55
C LEU A 486 18.76 -4.18 2.68
N VAL A 487 18.52 -2.94 2.26
CA VAL A 487 17.46 -2.60 1.32
C VAL A 487 18.06 -2.49 -0.08
N VAL A 488 17.73 -3.46 -0.93
CA VAL A 488 18.05 -3.42 -2.36
C VAL A 488 17.08 -2.46 -3.05
N THR A 489 17.62 -1.42 -3.68
CA THR A 489 16.80 -0.38 -4.33
C THR A 489 16.14 -0.89 -5.61
N SER A 490 15.12 -0.17 -6.06
CA SER A 490 14.56 -0.35 -7.40
C SER A 490 15.38 0.48 -8.40
N ASN A 491 15.56 -0.06 -9.60
CA ASN A 491 16.06 0.67 -10.78
C ASN A 491 14.93 0.96 -11.79
N ASP A 492 13.70 0.54 -11.49
CA ASP A 492 12.52 0.69 -12.34
C ASP A 492 11.43 1.54 -11.66
N GLY A 493 11.78 2.35 -10.66
CA GLY A 493 10.85 3.11 -9.84
C GLY A 493 11.53 3.82 -8.67
N ILE A 494 10.71 4.32 -7.74
CA ILE A 494 11.17 5.00 -6.52
C ILE A 494 11.49 3.97 -5.44
N THR A 495 12.56 4.21 -4.70
CA THR A 495 12.86 3.42 -3.50
C THR A 495 11.99 3.88 -2.34
N HIS A 496 11.06 3.03 -1.94
CA HIS A 496 10.22 3.23 -0.76
C HIS A 496 10.87 2.55 0.45
N LEU A 497 11.21 3.34 1.46
CA LEU A 497 11.69 2.85 2.75
C LEU A 497 10.50 2.71 3.70
N SER A 498 10.34 1.52 4.27
CA SER A 498 9.29 1.21 5.26
C SER A 498 9.64 1.66 6.67
N PHE A 499 10.64 2.52 6.83
CA PHE A 499 11.10 3.02 8.11
C PHE A 499 11.72 4.40 7.94
N SER A 500 11.83 5.14 9.05
CA SER A 500 12.42 6.47 9.06
C SER A 500 13.93 6.42 8.79
N GLU A 501 14.41 7.32 7.94
CA GLU A 501 15.84 7.48 7.69
C GLU A 501 16.61 8.04 8.90
N ASN A 502 15.91 8.49 9.94
CA ASN A 502 16.49 8.92 11.21
C ASN A 502 17.03 7.74 12.05
N ILE A 503 16.66 6.50 11.71
CA ILE A 503 17.25 5.30 12.33
C ILE A 503 18.75 5.25 11.96
N THR A 504 19.61 5.00 12.97
CA THR A 504 21.07 4.93 12.79
C THR A 504 21.47 4.00 11.63
N LYS A 505 22.39 4.47 10.79
CA LYS A 505 22.94 3.70 9.65
C LYS A 505 23.78 2.50 10.07
N GLU A 506 24.07 2.38 11.37
CA GLU A 506 24.82 1.26 11.93
C GLU A 506 24.08 -0.08 11.86
N ILE A 507 22.74 -0.07 11.72
CA ILE A 507 21.91 -1.29 11.65
C ILE A 507 21.27 -1.50 10.27
N TRP A 508 21.55 -0.63 9.29
CA TRP A 508 20.99 -0.84 7.95
C TRP A 508 21.78 -0.17 6.82
N GLY A 509 21.69 -0.76 5.63
CA GLY A 509 22.32 -0.27 4.40
C GLY A 509 21.34 -0.16 3.25
N LEU A 510 21.48 0.88 2.42
CA LEU A 510 20.79 1.02 1.14
C LEU A 510 21.74 0.59 0.03
N CYS A 511 21.35 -0.38 -0.79
CA CYS A 511 22.21 -0.99 -1.80
C CYS A 511 21.61 -0.84 -3.20
N TYR A 512 22.31 -0.13 -4.09
CA TYR A 512 21.90 0.12 -5.46
C TYR A 512 22.36 -0.95 -6.43
N ASP A 513 23.45 -1.64 -6.11
CA ASP A 513 24.09 -2.66 -6.95
C ASP A 513 24.60 -3.86 -6.13
N GLU A 514 25.06 -4.88 -6.84
CA GLU A 514 25.59 -6.13 -6.26
C GLU A 514 26.83 -5.90 -5.38
N GLY A 515 27.72 -4.99 -5.79
CA GLY A 515 28.94 -4.68 -5.05
C GLY A 515 28.64 -4.05 -3.69
N GLU A 516 27.65 -3.16 -3.61
CA GLU A 516 27.17 -2.61 -2.35
C GLU A 516 26.53 -3.66 -1.46
N VAL A 517 25.74 -4.60 -2.00
CA VAL A 517 25.18 -5.70 -1.20
C VAL A 517 26.29 -6.56 -0.62
N LEU A 518 27.26 -6.99 -1.44
CA LEU A 518 28.40 -7.80 -0.98
C LEU A 518 29.22 -7.07 0.10
N LYS A 519 29.57 -5.81 -0.13
CA LYS A 519 30.31 -4.98 0.83
C LYS A 519 29.59 -4.90 2.18
N ASN A 520 28.28 -4.68 2.16
CA ASN A 520 27.50 -4.56 3.39
C ASN A 520 27.33 -5.92 4.10
N ILE A 521 27.16 -7.03 3.38
CA ILE A 521 27.14 -8.38 3.98
C ILE A 521 28.44 -8.63 4.77
N LEU A 522 29.59 -8.37 4.14
CA LEU A 522 30.90 -8.56 4.79
C LEU A 522 31.08 -7.62 5.99
N TYR A 523 30.63 -6.38 5.88
CA TYR A 523 30.65 -5.42 6.99
C TYR A 523 29.83 -5.91 8.19
N PHE A 524 28.58 -6.30 7.98
CA PHE A 524 27.71 -6.75 9.06
C PHE A 524 28.15 -8.08 9.65
N SER A 525 28.68 -8.99 8.84
CA SER A 525 29.23 -10.26 9.33
C SER A 525 30.44 -10.05 10.23
N LYS A 526 31.39 -9.20 9.81
CA LYS A 526 32.61 -8.90 10.58
C LYS A 526 32.33 -8.14 11.88
N ASN A 527 31.35 -7.24 11.86
CA ASN A 527 31.02 -6.37 13.00
C ASN A 527 29.72 -6.79 13.70
N TYR A 528 29.34 -8.07 13.60
CA TYR A 528 28.08 -8.52 14.17
C TYR A 528 28.14 -8.50 15.70
N ASP A 529 27.36 -7.62 16.32
CA ASP A 529 27.17 -7.55 17.76
C ASP A 529 25.69 -7.67 18.09
N SER A 530 25.29 -8.85 18.58
CA SER A 530 23.89 -9.14 18.86
C SER A 530 23.35 -8.26 20.00
N ASP A 531 24.13 -8.02 21.05
CA ASP A 531 23.68 -7.25 22.21
C ASP A 531 23.50 -5.78 21.81
N TYR A 532 24.44 -5.25 21.03
CA TYR A 532 24.35 -3.91 20.47
C TYR A 532 23.13 -3.75 19.56
N PHE A 533 22.94 -4.63 18.58
CA PHE A 533 21.79 -4.52 17.67
C PHE A 533 20.46 -4.77 18.36
N GLN A 534 20.38 -5.67 19.36
CA GLN A 534 19.18 -5.83 20.18
C GLN A 534 18.83 -4.56 20.96
N SER A 535 19.84 -3.82 21.45
CA SER A 535 19.61 -2.53 22.13
C SER A 535 18.99 -1.48 21.20
N ILE A 536 19.49 -1.39 19.96
CA ILE A 536 18.93 -0.54 18.91
C ILE A 536 17.51 -1.00 18.56
N GLY A 537 17.32 -2.30 18.36
CA GLY A 537 16.04 -2.88 17.99
C GLY A 537 14.95 -2.66 19.02
N LYS A 538 15.27 -2.77 20.31
CA LYS A 538 14.34 -2.47 21.41
C LYS A 538 13.83 -1.03 21.36
N LYS A 539 14.71 -0.07 21.05
CA LYS A 539 14.33 1.34 20.86
C LYS A 539 13.38 1.49 19.67
N ILE A 540 13.77 0.95 18.50
CA ILE A 540 12.96 0.98 17.28
C ILE A 540 11.57 0.35 17.53
N LYS A 541 11.53 -0.80 18.20
CA LYS A 541 10.31 -1.53 18.53
C LYS A 541 9.35 -0.68 19.36
N ASN A 542 9.83 -0.07 20.45
CA ASN A 542 8.99 0.72 21.35
C ASN A 542 8.50 2.04 20.74
N GLU A 543 9.26 2.63 19.82
CA GLU A 543 8.90 3.91 19.18
C GLU A 543 7.88 3.71 18.04
N ASN A 544 8.03 2.62 17.28
CA ASN A 544 7.27 2.39 16.05
C ASN A 544 6.08 1.43 16.20
N PHE A 545 6.01 0.68 17.29
CA PHE A 545 4.90 -0.24 17.56
C PHE A 545 4.38 -0.02 18.98
N VAL A 546 3.06 0.08 19.13
CA VAL A 546 2.39 0.05 20.42
C VAL A 546 2.08 -1.41 20.77
N LYS A 547 2.62 -1.86 21.89
CA LYS A 547 2.38 -3.21 22.43
C LYS A 547 0.89 -3.42 22.65
N LEU A 548 0.38 -4.60 22.28
CA LEU A 548 -0.97 -5.04 22.65
C LEU A 548 -0.95 -5.54 24.10
N ASP A 549 -1.43 -4.70 25.01
CA ASP A 549 -1.68 -5.00 26.42
C ASP A 549 -3.07 -4.50 26.86
N SER A 550 -3.46 -4.74 28.11
CA SER A 550 -4.77 -4.33 28.62
C SER A 550 -4.99 -2.81 28.62
N SER A 551 -3.94 -2.02 28.83
CA SER A 551 -4.02 -0.55 28.88
C SER A 551 -4.23 0.03 27.48
N SER A 552 -3.37 -0.34 26.54
CA SER A 552 -3.43 0.05 25.13
C SER A 552 -4.74 -0.38 24.46
N LEU A 553 -5.20 -1.61 24.71
CA LEU A 553 -6.48 -2.10 24.21
C LEU A 553 -7.66 -1.34 24.81
N LYS A 554 -7.67 -1.10 26.13
CA LYS A 554 -8.74 -0.33 26.80
C LYS A 554 -8.78 1.12 26.29
N HIS A 555 -7.62 1.75 26.11
CA HIS A 555 -7.51 3.10 25.55
C HIS A 555 -8.14 3.18 24.17
N PHE A 556 -7.71 2.31 23.24
CA PHE A 556 -8.25 2.27 21.89
C PHE A 556 -9.77 1.99 21.90
N THR A 557 -10.20 0.94 22.61
CA THR A 557 -11.60 0.50 22.60
C THR A 557 -12.55 1.49 23.25
N ASN A 558 -12.14 2.22 24.30
CA ASN A 558 -12.96 3.28 24.90
C ASN A 558 -13.20 4.46 23.94
N LEU A 559 -12.27 4.72 23.03
CA LEU A 559 -12.42 5.77 22.02
C LEU A 559 -13.33 5.31 20.88
N VAL A 560 -13.12 4.09 20.37
CA VAL A 560 -13.79 3.61 19.15
C VAL A 560 -15.10 2.86 19.37
N PHE A 561 -15.32 2.22 20.52
CA PHE A 561 -16.54 1.46 20.83
C PHE A 561 -17.30 2.07 22.00
#